data_AF-A0A084UAS7-F1
#
_entry.id   AF-A0A084UAS7-F1
#
_cell.length_a   1.000
_cell.length_b   1.000
_cell.length_c   1.000
_cell.angle_alpha   90.00
_cell.angle_beta   90.00
_cell.angle_gamma   90.00
#
_symmetry.space_group_name_H-M   'P 1'
#
loop_
_entity.id
_entity.type
_entity.pdbx_description
1 polymer ?
#
loop_
_entity_poly.entity_id
_entity_poly.type
_entity_poly.pdbx_seq_one_letter_code
_entity_poly.pdbx_strand_id
1 'polypeptide(L)' 'MLSAEELKALEDFRFENRMPSRAAAVRELLRRGLHAGGFLPQTEGFRSQDFGVLDDEASSGDSEA' A
#
# COMPACT_ATOMS: atom_id res chain seq x y z
N MET A 1 7.34 8.90 2.61
CA MET A 1 7.06 8.40 3.99
C MET A 1 5.56 8.17 4.08
N LEU A 2 5.13 7.21 4.91
CA LEU A 2 3.69 6.93 5.09
C LEU A 2 2.97 8.10 5.74
N SER A 3 1.74 8.36 5.32
CA SER A 3 0.82 9.28 5.97
C SER A 3 0.36 8.74 7.33
N ALA A 4 -0.28 9.60 8.13
CA ALA A 4 -0.87 9.18 9.41
C ALA A 4 -1.99 8.14 9.21
N GLU A 5 -2.75 8.26 8.12
CA GLU A 5 -3.84 7.36 7.76
C GLU A 5 -3.31 6.00 7.32
N GLU A 6 -2.26 5.98 6.51
CA GLU A 6 -1.59 4.74 6.11
C GLU A 6 -0.95 4.02 7.30
N LEU A 7 -0.36 4.77 8.25
CA LEU A 7 0.14 4.21 9.49
C LEU A 7 -0.96 3.58 10.34
N LYS A 8 -2.14 4.22 10.39
CA LYS A 8 -3.31 3.67 11.09
C LYS A 8 -3.82 2.40 10.42
N ALA A 9 -3.97 2.39 9.10
CA ALA A 9 -4.38 1.21 8.33
C ALA A 9 -3.43 0.03 8.55
N LEU A 10 -2.12 0.31 8.61
CA LEU A 10 -1.10 -0.69 8.92
C LEU A 10 -1.23 -1.26 10.35
N GLU A 11 -1.59 -0.43 11.34
CA GLU A 11 -1.87 -0.89 12.70
C GLU A 11 -3.15 -1.73 12.76
N ASP A 12 -4.22 -1.29 12.12
CA ASP A 12 -5.50 -2.01 12.09
C ASP A 12 -5.29 -3.40 11.47
N PHE A 13 -4.62 -3.49 10.32
CA PHE A 13 -4.20 -4.76 9.71
C PHE A 13 -3.38 -5.66 10.65
N ARG A 14 -2.41 -5.07 11.37
CA ARG A 14 -1.57 -5.80 12.35
C ARG A 14 -2.42 -6.43 13.45
N PHE A 15 -3.37 -5.68 14.00
CA PHE A 15 -4.23 -6.18 15.07
C PHE A 15 -5.20 -7.25 14.59
N GLU A 16 -5.85 -7.03 13.44
CA GLU A 16 -6.78 -7.99 12.83
C GLU A 16 -6.11 -9.34 12.54
N ASN A 17 -4.87 -9.30 12.04
CA ASN A 17 -4.09 -10.49 11.70
C ASN A 17 -3.26 -11.01 12.89
N ARG A 18 -3.45 -10.46 14.10
CA ARG A 18 -2.75 -10.86 15.34
C ARG A 18 -1.23 -10.86 15.21
N MET A 19 -0.70 -9.86 14.52
CA MET A 19 0.73 -9.75 14.25
C MET A 19 1.48 -9.06 15.41
N PRO A 20 2.68 -9.56 15.78
CA PRO A 20 3.36 -9.16 17.01
C PRO A 20 4.06 -7.79 16.92
N SER A 21 4.29 -7.26 15.72
CA SER A 21 4.95 -5.96 15.53
C SER A 21 4.58 -5.33 14.20
N ARG A 22 4.77 -4.01 14.09
CA ARG A 22 4.59 -3.29 12.81
C ARG A 22 5.50 -3.83 11.72
N ALA A 23 6.75 -4.17 12.07
CA ALA A 23 7.68 -4.77 11.12
C ALA A 23 7.19 -6.14 10.58
N ALA A 24 6.48 -6.93 11.40
CA ALA A 24 5.85 -8.16 10.93
C ALA A 24 4.71 -7.88 9.93
N ALA A 25 3.88 -6.86 10.19
CA ALA A 25 2.84 -6.42 9.28
C ALA A 25 3.39 -5.95 7.92
N VAL A 26 4.44 -5.11 7.93
CA VAL A 26 5.09 -4.66 6.70
C VAL A 26 5.65 -5.85 5.91
N ARG A 27 6.34 -6.79 6.56
CA ARG A 27 6.87 -7.98 5.88
C ARG A 27 5.78 -8.84 5.28
N GLU A 28 4.64 -8.99 5.95
CA GLU A 28 3.52 -9.77 5.41
C GLU A 28 2.87 -9.08 4.21
N LEU A 29 2.68 -7.76 4.25
CA LEU A 29 2.19 -6.99 3.11
C LEU A 29 3.13 -7.10 1.91
N LEU A 30 4.45 -6.96 2.12
CA LEU A 30 5.45 -7.15 1.07
C LEU A 30 5.40 -8.57 0.51
N ARG A 31 5.29 -9.59 1.37
CA ARG A 31 5.19 -10.99 0.92
C ARG A 31 3.95 -11.20 0.07
N ARG A 32 2.77 -10.69 0.49
CA ARG A 32 1.53 -10.80 -0.27
C ARG A 32 1.61 -10.05 -1.60
N GLY A 33 2.14 -8.84 -1.61
CA GLY A 33 2.34 -8.05 -2.83
C GLY A 33 3.28 -8.72 -3.83
N LEU A 34 4.40 -9.31 -3.37
CA LEU A 34 5.32 -10.06 -4.23
C LEU A 34 4.68 -11.34 -4.80
N HIS A 35 3.77 -11.99 -4.07
CA HIS A 35 3.04 -13.16 -4.55
C HIS A 35 1.82 -12.81 -5.42
N ALA A 36 1.30 -11.58 -5.34
CA ALA A 36 0.12 -11.14 -6.10
C ALA A 36 0.38 -11.00 -7.61
N GLY A 37 1.63 -11.18 -8.07
CA GLY A 37 1.98 -11.18 -9.50
C GLY A 37 1.84 -9.83 -10.20
N GLY A 38 1.45 -8.77 -9.49
CA GLY A 38 1.15 -7.44 -10.01
C GLY A 38 2.34 -6.50 -10.10
N PHE A 39 3.57 -7.01 -10.27
CA PHE A 39 4.70 -6.13 -10.54
C PHE A 39 4.65 -5.69 -12.01
N LEU A 40 3.86 -4.65 -12.28
CA LEU A 40 3.87 -4.01 -13.59
C LEU A 40 5.27 -3.37 -13.77
N PRO A 41 6.00 -3.67 -14.86
CA PRO A 41 7.24 -2.96 -15.18
C PRO A 41 6.86 -1.53 -15.55
N GLN A 42 6.79 -0.65 -14.55
CA GLN A 42 6.33 0.72 -14.75
C GLN A 42 7.51 1.65 -15.01
N THR A 43 7.38 2.35 -16.13
CA THR A 43 8.26 3.36 -16.74
C THR A 43 8.66 4.47 -15.76
N GLU A 44 9.85 5.04 -15.96
CA GLU A 44 10.38 6.20 -15.22
C GLU A 44 9.31 7.27 -14.96
N GLY A 45 9.25 7.82 -13.73
CA GLY A 45 8.38 8.95 -13.37
C GLY A 45 7.54 8.78 -12.10
N PHE A 46 7.45 7.58 -11.53
CA PHE A 46 6.68 7.37 -10.30
C PHE A 46 7.41 7.91 -9.06
N ARG A 47 6.65 8.60 -8.21
CA ARG A 47 7.08 9.10 -6.89
C ARG A 47 6.76 8.05 -5.84
N SER A 48 7.47 8.09 -4.71
CA SER A 48 7.19 7.19 -3.58
C SER A 48 5.78 7.33 -2.99
N GLN A 49 5.09 8.45 -3.25
CA GLN A 49 3.70 8.66 -2.86
C GLN A 49 2.70 7.86 -3.72
N ASP A 50 3.11 7.41 -4.91
CA ASP A 50 2.26 6.64 -5.80
C ASP A 50 2.18 5.15 -5.37
N PHE A 51 2.94 4.75 -4.34
CA PHE A 51 3.01 3.40 -3.79
C PHE A 51 2.47 3.36 -2.35
N GLY A 52 1.24 3.84 -2.16
CA GLY A 52 0.56 3.90 -0.87
C GLY A 52 -0.01 2.55 -0.40
N VAL A 53 -0.42 2.50 0.88
CA VAL A 53 -1.11 1.33 1.48
C VAL A 53 -2.63 1.44 1.35
N LEU A 54 -3.13 2.65 1.14
CA LEU A 54 -4.53 2.96 0.90
C LEU A 54 -4.71 3.33 -0.58
N ASP A 55 -5.87 3.02 -1.14
CA ASP A 55 -6.24 3.50 -2.45
C ASP A 55 -6.41 5.02 -2.40
N ASP A 56 -5.71 5.73 -3.29
CA ASP A 56 -5.90 7.16 -3.47
C ASP A 56 -7.18 7.34 -4.31
N GLU A 57 -8.34 7.36 -3.66
CA GLU A 57 -9.65 7.73 -4.24
C GLU A 57 -9.66 9.19 -4.78
N ALA A 58 -8.51 9.84 -5.00
CA ALA A 58 -8.41 11.11 -5.71
C ALA A 58 -7.85 11.01 -7.14
N SER A 59 -7.39 9.84 -7.61
CA SER A 59 -6.96 9.66 -9.01
C SER A 59 -7.99 8.98 -9.93
N SER A 60 -9.17 8.64 -9.41
CA SER A 60 -10.32 8.16 -10.19
C SER A 60 -11.31 9.29 -10.45
N GLY A 61 -10.85 10.33 -11.14
CA GLY A 61 -11.68 11.44 -11.60
C GLY A 61 -11.18 11.91 -12.96
N ASP A 62 -12.06 11.86 -13.97
CA ASP A 62 -11.91 12.40 -15.32
C ASP A 62 -11.24 11.51 -16.39
N SER A 63 -12.02 10.56 -16.92
CA SER A 63 -12.04 10.30 -18.36
C SER A 63 -13.49 10.04 -18.79
N GLU A 64 -14.25 11.12 -18.85
CA GLU A 64 -15.45 11.22 -19.68
C GLU A 64 -15.11 12.17 -20.84
N ALA A 65 -14.83 11.59 -22.01
CA ALA A 65 -14.88 12.26 -23.33
C ALA A 65 -14.95 11.21 -24.44
#